data_AF-A0A364VEG1-F1
#
_entry.id   AF-A0A364VEG1-F1
#
_cell.length_a   1.000
_cell.length_b   1.000
_cell.length_c   1.000
_cell.angle_alpha   90.00
_cell.angle_beta   90.00
_cell.angle_gamma   90.00
#
_symmetry.space_group_name_H-M   'P 1'
#
loop_
_entity.id
_entity.type
_entity.pdbx_description
1 polymer ?
#
loop_
_entity_poly.entity_id
_entity_poly.type
_entity_poly.pdbx_seq_one_letter_code
_entity_poly.pdbx_strand_id
1 'polypeptide(L)'
;MFMAWQRCVGGQLKSDLRFSNTLVWNTFPVPELTDKTRAAIVAGGKAVLTARAIHPERSLSDAYNPLGMDPALVKAHNTVDSAVDRAFGSSRRLTSEASRQELLFKNYSRLTSATA
;
A
#
# COMPACT_ATOMS: atom_id res chain seq x y z
N MET A 1 -2.09 -1.53 -2.29
CA MET A 1 -1.13 -1.77 -3.40
C MET A 1 0.24 -2.27 -2.95
N PHE A 2 1.01 -1.49 -2.17
CA PHE A 2 2.39 -1.84 -1.82
C PHE A 2 2.56 -3.23 -1.18
N MET A 3 1.72 -3.58 -0.20
CA MET A 3 1.80 -4.92 0.43
C MET A 3 1.50 -6.07 -0.54
N ALA A 4 0.62 -5.86 -1.53
CA ALA A 4 0.38 -6.86 -2.57
C ALA A 4 1.62 -7.04 -3.47
N TRP A 5 2.34 -5.95 -3.76
CA TRP A 5 3.62 -6.00 -4.47
C TRP A 5 4.69 -6.73 -3.66
N GLN A 6 4.88 -6.37 -2.38
CA GLN A 6 5.80 -7.06 -1.47
C GLN A 6 5.53 -8.56 -1.40
N ARG A 7 4.26 -8.99 -1.33
CA ARG A 7 3.92 -10.43 -1.31
C ARG A 7 4.19 -11.12 -2.65
N CYS A 8 4.10 -10.39 -3.75
CA CYS A 8 4.22 -10.94 -5.09
C CYS A 8 5.66 -11.10 -5.55
N VAL A 9 6.51 -10.09 -5.32
CA VAL A 9 7.88 -10.05 -5.85
C VAL A 9 8.96 -10.01 -4.76
N GLY A 10 8.57 -9.75 -3.51
CA GLY A 10 9.47 -9.72 -2.39
C GLY A 10 9.91 -11.11 -1.95
N GLY A 11 11.06 -11.15 -1.28
CA GLY A 11 11.54 -12.39 -0.68
C GLY A 11 10.70 -12.82 0.52
N GLN A 12 10.91 -14.06 0.96
CA GLN A 12 10.34 -14.59 2.19
C GLN A 12 11.41 -15.36 2.97
N LEU A 13 11.30 -15.38 4.29
CA LEU A 13 12.00 -16.32 5.14
C LEU A 13 10.97 -17.32 5.66
N LYS A 14 10.97 -18.54 5.11
CA LYS A 14 9.81 -19.44 5.18
C LYS A 14 8.58 -18.71 4.61
N SER A 15 7.61 -18.34 5.45
CA SER A 15 6.40 -17.60 5.07
C SER A 15 6.41 -16.14 5.51
N ASP A 16 7.44 -15.71 6.26
CA ASP A 16 7.53 -14.34 6.75
C ASP A 16 8.04 -13.42 5.64
N LEU A 17 7.37 -12.27 5.47
CA LEU A 17 7.72 -11.31 4.44
C LEU A 17 9.13 -10.73 4.69
N ARG A 18 9.99 -10.82 3.69
CA ARG A 18 11.32 -10.21 3.71
C ARG A 18 11.38 -9.07 2.69
N PHE A 19 11.38 -7.86 3.21
CA PHE A 19 11.51 -6.67 2.38
C PHE A 19 12.90 -6.57 1.76
N SER A 20 12.95 -6.12 0.50
CA SER A 20 14.18 -5.84 -0.24
C SER A 20 14.00 -4.55 -1.03
N ASN A 21 14.94 -3.62 -0.90
CA ASN A 21 14.90 -2.39 -1.68
C ASN A 21 15.01 -2.71 -3.19
N THR A 22 15.91 -3.60 -3.59
CA THR A 22 16.16 -3.91 -5.00
C THR A 22 14.99 -4.60 -5.66
N LEU A 23 14.36 -5.57 -4.97
CA LEU A 23 13.29 -6.37 -5.55
C LEU A 23 11.91 -5.75 -5.39
N VAL A 24 11.68 -4.96 -4.33
CA VAL A 24 10.34 -4.46 -3.98
C VAL A 24 10.25 -2.96 -4.15
N TRP A 25 11.15 -2.18 -3.54
CA TRP A 25 11.06 -0.72 -3.58
C TRP A 25 11.37 -0.16 -4.97
N ASN A 26 12.53 -0.52 -5.53
CA ASN A 26 13.01 -0.02 -6.80
C ASN A 26 12.12 -0.45 -7.98
N THR A 27 11.33 -1.50 -7.81
CA THR A 27 10.42 -2.04 -8.82
C THR A 27 8.97 -1.68 -8.57
N PHE A 28 8.63 -0.99 -7.46
CA PHE A 28 7.25 -0.66 -7.15
C PHE A 28 6.70 0.32 -8.20
N PRO A 29 5.70 -0.08 -9.00
CA PRO A 29 5.40 0.61 -10.25
C PRO A 29 4.41 1.76 -10.04
N VAL A 30 4.84 2.77 -9.28
CA VAL A 30 4.02 3.96 -8.99
C VAL A 30 3.84 4.75 -10.29
N PRO A 31 2.59 4.99 -10.73
CA PRO A 31 2.33 5.84 -11.89
C PRO A 31 2.63 7.32 -11.56
N GLU A 32 2.68 8.16 -12.59
CA GLU A 32 2.69 9.61 -12.38
C GLU A 32 1.46 10.06 -11.59
N LEU A 33 1.68 10.89 -10.58
CA LEU A 33 0.63 11.36 -9.68
C LEU A 33 0.30 12.82 -9.96
N THR A 34 -0.98 13.14 -10.02
CA THR A 34 -1.43 14.54 -9.94
C THR A 34 -1.26 15.06 -8.52
N ASP A 35 -1.12 16.39 -8.35
CA ASP A 35 -1.03 17.03 -7.04
C ASP A 35 -2.23 16.70 -6.14
N LYS A 36 -3.43 16.63 -6.73
CA LYS A 36 -4.66 16.25 -6.02
C LYS A 36 -4.58 14.82 -5.47
N THR A 37 -4.14 13.86 -6.28
CA THR A 37 -3.99 12.47 -5.85
C THR A 37 -2.89 12.34 -4.79
N ARG A 38 -1.76 13.03 -4.98
CA ARG A 38 -0.67 13.07 -4.01
C ARG A 38 -1.15 13.62 -2.66
N ALA A 39 -1.87 14.74 -2.67
CA ALA A 39 -2.42 15.36 -1.47
C ALA A 39 -3.39 14.41 -0.73
N ALA A 40 -4.23 13.68 -1.45
CA ALA A 40 -5.13 12.69 -0.87
C ALA A 40 -4.38 11.54 -0.17
N ILE A 41 -3.32 11.01 -0.79
CA ILE A 41 -2.48 9.97 -0.19
C ILE A 41 -1.78 10.50 1.07
N VAL A 42 -1.22 11.71 1.02
CA VAL A 42 -0.57 12.37 2.17
C VAL A 42 -1.56 12.57 3.31
N ALA A 43 -2.78 13.05 3.02
CA ALA A 43 -3.82 13.24 4.03
C ALA A 43 -4.21 11.90 4.68
N GLY A 44 -4.35 10.83 3.90
CA GLY A 44 -4.58 9.49 4.43
C GLY A 44 -3.44 9.00 5.33
N GLY A 45 -2.18 9.24 4.92
CA GLY A 45 -1.01 8.89 5.73
C GLY A 45 -1.00 9.60 7.09
N LYS A 46 -1.37 10.90 7.11
CA LYS A 46 -1.54 11.65 8.36
C LYS A 46 -2.66 11.06 9.23
N ALA A 47 -3.79 10.66 8.63
CA ALA A 47 -4.87 10.01 9.36
C ALA A 47 -4.43 8.69 10.01
N VAL A 48 -3.56 7.90 9.37
CA VAL A 48 -2.96 6.69 9.97
C VAL A 48 -2.10 7.05 11.19
N LEU A 49 -1.30 8.12 11.11
CA LEU A 49 -0.50 8.60 12.26
C LEU A 49 -1.41 9.05 13.41
N THR A 50 -2.46 9.82 13.13
CA THR A 50 -3.44 10.24 14.13
C THR A 50 -4.13 9.05 14.78
N ALA A 51 -4.54 8.04 13.99
CA ALA A 51 -5.19 6.86 14.53
C ALA A 51 -4.27 6.02 15.43
N ARG A 52 -2.98 5.92 15.09
CA ARG A 52 -1.98 5.27 15.97
C ARG A 52 -1.80 6.03 17.29
N ALA A 53 -1.86 7.36 17.25
CA ALA A 53 -1.69 8.21 18.43
C ALA A 53 -2.86 8.14 19.43
N ILE A 54 -3.98 7.48 19.10
CA ILE A 54 -5.09 7.23 20.04
C ILE A 54 -4.66 6.31 21.18
N HIS A 55 -3.77 5.35 20.90
CA HIS A 55 -3.27 4.36 21.86
C HIS A 55 -1.73 4.39 21.88
N PRO A 56 -1.11 5.46 22.42
CA PRO A 56 0.34 5.64 22.39
C PRO A 56 1.12 4.59 23.18
N GLU A 57 0.45 3.90 24.10
CA GLU A 57 1.01 2.80 24.91
C GLU A 57 1.15 1.49 24.14
N ARG A 58 0.44 1.32 23.02
CA ARG A 58 0.52 0.09 22.21
C ARG A 58 1.79 0.06 21.39
N SER A 59 2.44 -1.10 21.34
CA SER A 59 3.48 -1.35 20.35
C SER A 59 2.88 -1.35 18.94
N LEU A 60 3.72 -1.18 17.91
CA LEU A 60 3.26 -1.37 16.52
C LEU A 60 2.75 -2.79 16.28
N SER A 61 3.30 -3.80 16.98
CA SER A 61 2.80 -5.17 16.84
C SER A 61 1.38 -5.30 17.36
N ASP A 62 1.07 -4.69 18.50
CA ASP A 62 -0.27 -4.71 19.08
C ASP A 62 -1.26 -3.89 18.23
N ALA A 63 -0.81 -2.72 17.76
CA ALA A 63 -1.63 -1.85 16.91
C ALA A 63 -2.01 -2.50 15.57
N TYR A 64 -1.20 -3.44 15.06
CA TYR A 64 -1.42 -4.14 13.79
C TYR A 64 -1.82 -5.62 13.95
N ASN A 65 -2.16 -6.06 15.17
CA ASN A 65 -2.75 -7.38 15.37
C ASN A 65 -4.10 -7.45 14.62
N PRO A 66 -4.29 -8.37 13.65
CA PRO A 66 -5.51 -8.44 12.85
C PRO A 66 -6.80 -8.63 13.66
N LEU A 67 -6.72 -9.23 14.86
CA LEU A 67 -7.87 -9.46 15.74
C LEU A 67 -8.14 -8.30 16.70
N GLY A 68 -7.20 -7.37 16.85
CA GLY A 68 -7.26 -6.28 17.85
C GLY A 68 -7.00 -4.88 17.29
N MET A 69 -6.96 -4.75 15.96
CA MET A 69 -6.71 -3.48 15.28
C MET A 69 -7.84 -2.50 15.55
N ASP A 70 -7.51 -1.30 16.01
CA ASP A 70 -8.49 -0.27 16.34
C ASP A 70 -9.33 0.12 15.09
N PRO A 71 -10.66 0.23 15.19
CA PRO A 71 -11.51 0.60 14.06
C PRO A 71 -11.14 1.91 13.38
N ALA A 72 -10.63 2.91 14.13
CA ALA A 72 -10.13 4.16 13.57
C ALA A 72 -8.89 3.93 12.70
N LEU A 73 -7.99 3.03 13.12
CA LEU A 73 -6.81 2.66 12.34
C LEU A 73 -7.21 1.88 11.08
N VAL A 74 -8.15 0.94 11.18
CA VAL A 74 -8.71 0.23 10.01
C VAL A 74 -9.31 1.22 9.01
N LYS A 75 -10.11 2.18 9.48
CA LYS A 75 -10.71 3.24 8.64
C LYS A 75 -9.64 4.12 7.96
N ALA A 76 -8.57 4.46 8.68
CA ALA A 76 -7.47 5.23 8.14
C ALA A 76 -6.75 4.47 7.01
N HIS A 77 -6.46 3.17 7.19
CA HIS A 77 -5.89 2.34 6.11
C HIS A 77 -6.82 2.23 4.91
N ASN A 78 -8.12 2.01 5.14
CA ASN A 78 -9.10 1.97 4.06
C ASN A 78 -9.12 3.27 3.23
N THR A 79 -8.89 4.41 3.88
CA THR A 79 -8.82 5.72 3.23
C THR A 79 -7.57 5.83 2.35
N VAL A 80 -6.39 5.46 2.90
CA VAL A 80 -5.14 5.44 2.14
C VAL A 80 -5.22 4.47 0.96
N ASP A 81 -5.67 3.24 1.20
CA ASP A 81 -5.82 2.22 0.15
C ASP A 81 -6.74 2.69 -0.96
N SER A 82 -7.85 3.35 -0.64
CA SER A 82 -8.76 3.89 -1.67
C SER A 82 -8.11 4.99 -2.51
N ALA A 83 -7.29 5.85 -1.89
CA ALA A 83 -6.56 6.89 -2.62
C ALA A 83 -5.46 6.29 -3.52
N VAL A 84 -4.75 5.28 -3.01
CA VAL A 84 -3.71 4.59 -3.77
C VAL A 84 -4.31 3.73 -4.89
N ASP A 85 -5.39 2.99 -4.66
CA ASP A 85 -6.07 2.21 -5.70
C ASP A 85 -6.52 3.11 -6.87
N ARG A 86 -7.03 4.32 -6.57
CA ARG A 86 -7.35 5.34 -7.58
C ARG A 86 -6.13 5.85 -8.32
N ALA A 87 -5.01 6.05 -7.63
CA ALA A 87 -3.75 6.45 -8.26
C ALA A 87 -3.29 5.41 -9.30
N PHE A 88 -3.52 4.12 -9.03
CA PHE A 88 -3.20 3.03 -9.95
C PHE A 88 -4.25 2.79 -11.06
N GLY A 89 -5.28 3.65 -11.15
CA GLY A 89 -6.28 3.63 -12.21
C GLY A 89 -7.58 2.89 -11.87
N SER A 90 -7.79 2.47 -10.61
CA SER A 90 -9.05 1.86 -10.20
C SER A 90 -10.12 2.92 -9.90
N SER A 91 -11.34 2.74 -10.43
CA SER A 91 -12.49 3.60 -10.11
C SER A 91 -13.09 3.35 -8.71
N ARG A 92 -12.77 2.20 -8.11
CA ARG A 92 -13.28 1.76 -6.80
C ARG A 92 -12.19 1.14 -5.94
N ARG A 93 -12.46 0.98 -4.65
CA ARG A 93 -11.57 0.22 -3.76
C ARG A 93 -11.49 -1.24 -4.23
N LEU A 94 -10.27 -1.74 -4.34
CA LEU A 94 -10.03 -3.14 -4.67
C LEU A 94 -10.16 -3.99 -3.42
N THR A 95 -10.67 -5.21 -3.58
CA THR A 95 -10.93 -6.13 -2.46
C THR A 95 -10.14 -7.43 -2.55
N SER A 96 -9.59 -7.76 -3.72
CA SER A 96 -8.76 -8.95 -3.94
C SER A 96 -7.30 -8.60 -4.24
N GLU A 97 -6.39 -9.48 -3.85
CA GLU A 97 -4.97 -9.34 -4.22
C GLU A 97 -4.76 -9.49 -5.73
N ALA A 98 -5.51 -10.39 -6.40
CA ALA A 98 -5.41 -10.60 -7.84
C ALA A 98 -5.70 -9.33 -8.66
N SER A 99 -6.77 -8.58 -8.32
CA SER A 99 -7.07 -7.31 -9.01
C SER A 99 -6.01 -6.23 -8.75
N ARG A 100 -5.33 -6.26 -7.59
CA ARG A 100 -4.19 -5.38 -7.32
C ARG A 100 -3.00 -5.77 -8.17
N GLN A 101 -2.68 -7.06 -8.25
CA GLN A 101 -1.56 -7.58 -9.04
C GLN A 101 -1.71 -7.24 -10.52
N GLU A 102 -2.92 -7.34 -11.08
CA GLU A 102 -3.19 -6.95 -12.47
C GLU A 102 -2.80 -5.50 -12.75
N LEU A 103 -3.25 -4.55 -11.92
CA LEU A 103 -2.88 -3.14 -12.08
C LEU A 103 -1.39 -2.91 -11.82
N LEU A 104 -0.80 -3.59 -10.83
CA LEU A 104 0.62 -3.45 -10.52
C LEU A 104 1.49 -3.88 -11.72
N PHE A 105 1.28 -5.08 -12.26
CA PHE A 105 2.07 -5.56 -13.40
C PHE A 105 1.81 -4.77 -14.68
N LYS A 106 0.56 -4.34 -14.92
CA LYS A 106 0.25 -3.43 -16.05
C LYS A 106 1.05 -2.12 -15.95
N ASN A 107 1.11 -1.51 -14.77
CA ASN A 107 1.89 -0.29 -14.55
C ASN A 107 3.40 -0.56 -14.63
N TYR A 108 3.87 -1.69 -14.10
CA TYR A 108 5.28 -2.09 -14.18
C TYR A 108 5.73 -2.22 -15.64
N SER A 109 4.99 -2.98 -16.45
CA SER A 109 5.28 -3.13 -17.88
C SER A 109 5.30 -1.78 -18.60
N ARG A 110 4.35 -0.87 -18.31
CA ARG A 110 4.35 0.45 -18.95
C ARG A 110 5.61 1.26 -18.60
N LEU A 111 6.05 1.23 -17.34
CA LEU A 111 7.22 1.97 -16.88
C LEU A 111 8.53 1.40 -17.40
N THR A 112 8.62 0.08 -17.59
CA THR A 112 9.85 -0.57 -18.07
C THR A 112 9.93 -0.63 -19.60
N SER A 113 8.80 -0.66 -20.31
CA SER A 113 8.77 -0.58 -21.78
C SER A 113 9.08 0.81 -22.32
N ALA A 114 8.96 1.87 -21.51
CA ALA A 114 9.35 3.24 -21.90
C ALA A 114 10.87 3.48 -21.84
N THR A 115 11.62 2.54 -21.25
CA THR A 115 13.08 2.63 -21.03
C THR A 115 13.86 1.74 -22.00
N ALA A 116 13.19 1.16 -23.01
CA ALA A 116 13.79 0.41 -24.12
C ALA A 116 13.79 1.29 -25.38
#